data_AF-A0A645EPF7-F1
#
_entry.id   AF-A0A645EPF7-F1
#
_cell.length_a   1.000
_cell.length_b   1.000
_cell.length_c   1.000
_cell.angle_alpha   90.00
_cell.angle_beta   90.00
_cell.angle_gamma   90.00
#
_symmetry.space_group_name_H-M   'P 1'
#
loop_
_entity.id
_entity.type
_entity.pdbx_description
1 polymer ?
#
loop_
_entity_poly.entity_id
_entity_poly.type
_entity_poly.pdbx_seq_one_letter_code
_entity_poly.pdbx_strand_id
1 'polypeptide(L)'
;MSIIPKQLVNQYETGQVEPVLIVAGTIYPSGRSMPVLMKGIRSGQQLLELPTSLLMNPTDSADIPAIIGSNMAHQSGLTENDIVTLRWRDANGTFEARDIRIAGVFRTFVPTVDAGQIWLPLDILQKITLNSGKVSLLVKSKEVSVVPVDGWNFKDVDELTRPLRETLRSKTVGQSVFYVIFLLLALLAVFDTQTLSIFYRQREIGTFVALGMTKKEVMGLFTLEGTMNAILAIALGAVYGVPMFLYFAVNGIPMPSGTSDFGVAIADKIYPAFPPKLIIGTILFIILITAWVSYLPARKIVKMNPTDAIKGKIQ
;
A
#
# COMPACT_ATOMS: atom_id res chain seq x y z
N MET A 1 27.48 -7.16 16.59
CA MET A 1 27.07 -6.34 17.74
C MET A 1 28.27 -5.52 18.16
N SER A 2 28.09 -4.23 18.39
CA SER A 2 29.18 -3.28 18.65
C SER A 2 28.79 -2.36 19.81
N ILE A 3 29.78 -1.74 20.45
CA ILE A 3 29.54 -0.73 21.48
C ILE A 3 29.05 0.55 20.82
N ILE A 4 28.22 1.33 21.52
CA ILE A 4 27.77 2.63 21.05
C ILE A 4 29.00 3.53 20.81
N PRO A 5 29.15 4.11 19.61
CA PRO A 5 30.27 5.00 19.30
C PRO A 5 30.29 6.22 20.22
N LYS A 6 31.49 6.62 20.67
CA LYS A 6 31.67 7.80 21.56
C LYS A 6 31.04 9.08 20.99
N GLN A 7 31.05 9.23 19.67
CA GLN A 7 30.48 10.38 18.95
C GLN A 7 28.94 10.48 19.05
N LEU A 8 28.26 9.40 19.41
CA LEU A 8 26.80 9.31 19.49
C LEU A 8 26.28 9.21 20.94
N VAL A 9 27.17 9.25 21.94
CA VAL A 9 26.80 9.11 23.36
C VAL A 9 25.92 10.27 23.82
N ASN A 10 26.25 11.50 23.42
CA ASN A 10 25.43 12.67 23.79
C ASN A 10 24.01 12.60 23.19
N GLN A 11 23.91 12.19 21.93
CA GLN A 11 22.61 11.98 21.25
C GLN A 11 21.84 10.80 21.86
N TYR A 12 22.55 9.79 22.37
CA TYR A 12 21.95 8.68 23.10
C TYR A 12 21.39 9.12 24.46
N GLU A 13 22.12 9.94 25.22
CA GLU A 13 21.70 10.48 26.53
C GLU A 13 20.51 11.44 26.39
N THR A 14 20.50 12.25 25.34
CA THR A 14 19.40 13.18 25.03
C THR A 14 18.17 12.49 24.39
N GLY A 15 18.21 11.17 24.17
CA GLY A 15 17.10 10.40 23.60
C GLY A 15 16.88 10.61 22.09
N GLN A 16 17.80 11.27 21.40
CA GLN A 16 17.74 11.48 19.96
C GLN A 16 18.25 10.28 19.14
N VAL A 17 19.00 9.38 19.79
CA VAL A 17 19.43 8.10 19.22
C VAL A 17 19.00 6.97 20.14
N GLU A 18 18.28 6.01 19.56
CA GLU A 18 17.78 4.84 20.28
C GLU A 18 18.52 3.56 19.85
N PRO A 19 19.21 2.89 20.80
CA PRO A 19 19.87 1.63 20.53
C PRO A 19 18.89 0.45 20.56
N VAL A 20 19.11 -0.48 19.64
CA VAL A 20 18.41 -1.75 19.64
C VAL A 20 19.41 -2.90 19.58
N LEU A 21 19.28 -3.83 20.52
CA LEU A 21 20.00 -5.10 20.51
C LEU A 21 19.09 -6.17 19.91
N ILE A 22 19.60 -6.94 18.95
CA ILE A 22 18.85 -8.04 18.32
C ILE A 22 19.59 -9.34 18.57
N VAL A 23 18.89 -10.31 19.17
CA VAL A 23 19.41 -11.65 19.47
C VAL A 23 18.36 -12.68 19.07
N ALA A 24 18.77 -13.80 18.49
CA ALA A 24 17.86 -14.89 18.15
C ALA A 24 17.48 -15.69 19.40
N GLY A 25 16.21 -16.06 19.50
CA GLY A 25 15.68 -16.89 20.58
C GLY A 25 14.55 -17.79 20.11
N THR A 26 14.00 -18.56 21.04
CA THR A 26 12.88 -19.46 20.83
C THR A 26 11.97 -19.37 22.04
N ILE A 27 10.66 -19.23 21.84
CA ILE A 27 9.67 -19.37 22.91
C ILE A 27 8.94 -20.71 22.82
N TYR A 28 8.35 -21.13 23.94
CA TYR A 28 7.62 -22.39 24.05
C TYR A 28 6.18 -22.21 24.55
N PRO A 29 5.32 -21.42 23.86
CA PRO A 29 3.91 -21.29 24.24
C PRO A 29 3.21 -22.64 24.17
N SER A 30 2.60 -23.07 25.28
CA SER A 30 1.93 -24.37 25.39
C SER A 30 2.80 -25.57 24.91
N GLY A 31 4.13 -25.49 25.11
CA GLY A 31 5.07 -26.53 24.70
C GLY A 31 5.45 -26.54 23.21
N ARG A 32 4.87 -25.66 22.39
CA ARG A 32 5.23 -25.54 20.96
C ARG A 32 6.44 -24.64 20.78
N SER A 33 7.50 -25.16 20.17
CA SER A 33 8.69 -24.37 19.83
C SER A 33 8.39 -23.36 18.72
N MET A 34 8.57 -22.06 19.00
CA MET A 34 8.43 -20.98 18.02
C MET A 34 9.68 -20.09 18.01
N PRO A 35 10.38 -19.95 16.86
CA PRO A 35 11.53 -19.07 16.77
C PRO A 35 11.09 -17.61 16.83
N VAL A 36 11.86 -16.80 17.56
CA VAL A 36 11.60 -15.36 17.72
C VAL A 36 12.90 -14.57 17.64
N LEU A 37 12.80 -13.31 17.23
CA LEU A 37 13.87 -12.32 17.41
C LEU A 37 13.59 -11.54 18.68
N MET A 38 14.51 -11.64 19.63
CA MET A 38 14.51 -10.86 20.86
C MET A 38 15.11 -9.49 20.57
N LYS A 39 14.33 -8.44 20.82
CA LYS A 39 14.72 -7.05 20.58
C LYS A 39 14.78 -6.29 21.91
N GLY A 40 15.97 -5.82 22.27
CA GLY A 40 16.19 -4.99 23.44
C GLY A 40 16.03 -3.53 23.07
N ILE A 41 15.18 -2.81 23.79
CA ILE A 41 14.95 -1.36 23.62
C ILE A 41 14.87 -0.68 24.99
N ARG A 42 15.24 0.59 25.10
CA ARG A 42 15.17 1.31 26.38
C ARG A 42 13.71 1.47 26.82
N SER A 43 13.42 1.12 28.06
CA SER A 43 12.09 1.32 28.64
C SER A 43 11.75 2.81 28.70
N GLY A 44 10.57 3.19 28.22
CA GLY A 44 10.09 4.57 28.20
C GLY A 44 10.72 5.51 27.15
N GLN A 45 11.44 4.98 26.16
CA GLN A 45 11.90 5.80 25.04
C GLN A 45 10.71 6.39 24.27
N GLN A 46 10.90 7.57 23.66
CA GLN A 46 9.85 8.30 22.93
C GLN A 46 10.15 8.47 21.42
N LEU A 47 11.31 7.99 20.96
CA LEU A 47 11.74 8.15 19.58
C LEU A 47 10.96 7.26 18.60
N LEU A 48 10.71 6.02 18.99
CA LEU A 48 9.92 5.04 18.26
C LEU A 48 8.51 4.95 18.83
N GLU A 49 7.51 4.85 17.96
CA GLU A 49 6.09 4.65 18.29
C GLU A 49 5.83 3.20 18.77
N LEU A 50 6.50 2.81 19.86
CA LEU A 50 6.35 1.54 20.55
C LEU A 50 5.97 1.81 22.01
N PRO A 51 5.05 1.06 22.63
CA PRO A 51 4.63 1.27 24.01
C PRO A 51 5.66 0.72 25.00
N THR A 52 6.87 1.25 24.94
CA THR A 52 8.01 0.83 25.78
C THR A 52 7.86 1.26 27.24
N SER A 53 6.85 2.08 27.58
CA SER A 53 6.45 2.35 28.96
C SER A 53 5.95 1.08 29.67
N LEU A 54 5.36 0.14 28.93
CA LEU A 54 4.92 -1.16 29.47
C LEU A 54 6.11 -2.08 29.87
N LEU A 55 7.32 -1.74 29.41
CA LEU A 55 8.56 -2.42 29.77
C LEU A 55 9.20 -1.83 31.04
N MET A 56 8.60 -0.81 31.66
CA MET A 56 9.01 -0.32 32.96
C MET A 56 8.53 -1.32 34.03
N ASN A 57 9.46 -1.90 34.78
CA ASN A 57 9.12 -2.87 35.81
C ASN A 57 8.27 -2.22 36.92
N PRO A 58 7.06 -2.74 37.21
CA PRO A 58 6.46 -2.57 38.53
C PRO A 58 7.40 -3.27 39.52
N THR A 59 7.71 -2.58 40.61
CA THR A 59 8.86 -2.78 41.49
C THR A 59 8.92 -4.12 42.25
N ASP A 60 8.07 -5.11 41.95
CA ASP A 60 7.89 -6.35 42.73
C ASP A 60 7.86 -7.67 41.90
N SER A 61 7.99 -7.63 40.58
CA SER A 61 7.93 -8.86 39.75
C SER A 61 9.31 -9.42 39.45
N ALA A 62 9.57 -10.69 39.82
CA ALA A 62 10.81 -11.40 39.49
C ALA A 62 10.93 -11.75 37.99
N ASP A 63 9.83 -11.62 37.24
CA ASP A 63 9.72 -12.00 35.84
C ASP A 63 10.16 -10.86 34.90
N ILE A 64 10.76 -11.22 33.78
CA ILE A 64 11.20 -10.24 32.77
C ILE A 64 9.98 -9.76 31.99
N PRO A 65 9.66 -8.45 31.97
CA PRO A 65 8.54 -7.93 31.19
C PRO A 65 8.87 -7.95 29.70
N ALA A 66 7.91 -8.36 28.89
CA ALA A 66 8.02 -8.37 27.44
C ALA A 66 6.77 -7.79 26.79
N ILE A 67 6.93 -7.08 25.67
CA ILE A 67 5.78 -6.67 24.83
C ILE A 67 5.86 -7.37 23.48
N ILE A 68 4.70 -7.73 22.96
CA ILE A 68 4.54 -8.41 21.66
C ILE A 68 3.50 -7.70 20.82
N GLY A 69 3.60 -7.83 19.50
CA GLY A 69 2.59 -7.30 18.60
C GLY A 69 1.34 -8.19 18.55
N SER A 70 0.25 -7.65 18.01
CA SER A 70 -1.04 -8.33 17.88
C SER A 70 -0.99 -9.62 17.05
N ASN A 71 -0.21 -9.65 15.96
CA ASN A 71 -0.05 -10.85 15.14
C ASN A 71 0.79 -11.90 15.88
N MET A 72 1.82 -11.48 16.63
CA MET A 72 2.60 -12.42 17.45
C MET A 72 1.73 -13.04 18.56
N ALA A 73 0.91 -12.23 19.23
CA ALA A 73 -0.06 -12.70 20.23
C ALA A 73 -1.02 -13.73 19.62
N HIS A 74 -1.64 -13.42 18.47
CA HIS A 74 -2.55 -14.32 17.79
C HIS A 74 -1.88 -15.63 17.34
N GLN A 75 -0.67 -15.56 16.77
CA GLN A 75 0.05 -16.75 16.29
C GLN A 75 0.53 -17.65 17.43
N SER A 76 0.96 -17.07 18.55
CA SER A 76 1.47 -17.81 19.71
C SER A 76 0.37 -18.28 20.66
N GLY A 77 -0.80 -17.63 20.62
CA GLY A 77 -1.89 -17.83 21.58
C GLY A 77 -1.65 -17.12 22.92
N LEU A 78 -0.67 -16.22 23.00
CA LEU A 78 -0.33 -15.48 24.21
C LEU A 78 -1.20 -14.23 24.37
N THR A 79 -1.58 -13.93 25.61
CA THR A 79 -2.35 -12.76 26.03
C THR A 79 -1.57 -11.95 27.07
N GLU A 80 -2.11 -10.79 27.45
CA GLU A 80 -1.48 -9.97 28.50
C GLU A 80 -1.44 -10.75 29.82
N ASN A 81 -0.33 -10.61 30.54
CA ASN A 81 -0.01 -11.27 31.79
C ASN A 81 0.32 -12.77 31.70
N ASP A 82 0.33 -13.37 30.50
CA ASP A 82 0.80 -14.73 30.31
C ASP A 82 2.32 -14.86 30.53
N ILE A 83 2.74 -16.02 31.01
CA ILE A 83 4.14 -16.37 31.22
C ILE A 83 4.55 -17.39 30.17
N VAL A 84 5.70 -17.17 29.53
CA VAL A 84 6.25 -18.08 28.53
C VAL A 84 7.75 -18.26 28.73
N THR A 85 8.23 -19.48 28.55
CA THR A 85 9.67 -19.76 28.59
C THR A 85 10.34 -19.28 27.32
N LEU A 86 11.33 -18.41 27.48
CA LEU A 86 12.21 -17.90 26.45
C LEU A 86 13.57 -18.58 26.55
N ARG A 87 14.04 -19.17 25.45
CA ARG A 87 15.35 -19.81 25.32
C ARG A 87 16.21 -19.06 24.31
N TRP A 88 17.49 -18.88 24.63
CA TRP A 88 18.44 -18.25 23.71
C TRP A 88 19.82 -18.90 23.83
N ARG A 89 20.73 -18.43 22.98
CA ARG A 89 22.15 -18.74 23.05
C ARG A 89 22.90 -17.50 23.49
N ASP A 90 23.64 -17.58 24.60
CA ASP A 90 24.42 -16.46 25.12
C ASP A 90 25.68 -16.19 24.25
N ALA A 91 26.46 -15.17 24.60
CA ALA A 91 27.69 -14.82 23.90
C ALA A 91 28.77 -15.93 23.93
N ASN A 92 28.72 -16.83 24.91
CA ASN A 92 29.65 -17.95 25.07
C ASN A 92 29.19 -19.21 24.30
N GLY A 93 27.98 -19.17 23.73
CA GLY A 93 27.40 -20.27 22.99
C GLY A 93 26.59 -21.25 23.84
N THR A 94 26.35 -20.94 25.13
CA THR A 94 25.56 -21.73 26.07
C THR A 94 24.07 -21.47 25.86
N PHE A 95 23.26 -22.52 25.97
CA PHE A 95 21.80 -22.37 25.95
C PHE A 95 21.29 -22.00 27.33
N GLU A 96 20.60 -20.87 27.39
CA GLU A 96 19.99 -20.34 28.61
C GLU A 96 18.47 -20.24 28.41
N ALA A 97 17.72 -20.35 29.51
CA ALA A 97 16.27 -20.23 29.50
C ALA A 97 15.79 -19.43 30.71
N ARG A 98 14.81 -18.56 30.48
CA ARG A 98 14.12 -17.78 31.52
C ARG A 98 12.66 -17.62 31.15
N ASP A 99 11.82 -17.54 32.16
CA ASP A 99 10.42 -17.19 31.98
C ASP A 99 10.28 -15.67 31.83
N ILE A 100 9.48 -15.27 30.86
CA ILE A 100 9.14 -13.88 30.59
C ILE A 100 7.63 -13.71 30.74
N ARG A 101 7.20 -12.54 31.19
CA ARG A 101 5.79 -12.18 31.32
C ARG A 101 5.40 -11.19 30.22
N ILE A 102 4.31 -11.47 29.52
CA ILE A 102 3.77 -10.55 28.51
C ILE A 102 3.14 -9.36 29.21
N ALA A 103 3.87 -8.25 29.30
CA ALA A 103 3.44 -7.01 29.94
C ALA A 103 2.40 -6.24 29.12
N GLY A 104 2.31 -6.49 27.81
CA GLY A 104 1.26 -5.91 26.97
C GLY A 104 1.32 -6.36 25.52
N VAL A 105 0.18 -6.23 24.84
CA VAL A 105 0.04 -6.52 23.40
C VAL A 105 -0.25 -5.23 22.65
N PHE A 106 0.61 -4.86 21.70
CA PHE A 106 0.44 -3.63 20.92
C PHE A 106 0.02 -3.90 19.48
N ARG A 107 -0.64 -2.91 18.86
CA ARG A 107 -1.07 -3.00 17.45
C ARG A 107 -0.12 -2.20 16.57
N THR A 108 0.36 -2.81 15.49
CA THR A 108 1.14 -2.13 14.44
C THR A 108 0.82 -2.73 13.08
N PHE A 109 0.95 -1.93 12.03
CA PHE A 109 0.77 -2.37 10.65
C PHE A 109 2.08 -2.80 9.98
N VAL A 110 3.17 -2.90 10.76
CA VAL A 110 4.50 -3.27 10.25
C VAL A 110 4.79 -4.73 10.62
N PRO A 111 4.65 -5.69 9.70
CA PRO A 111 4.80 -7.12 10.02
C PRO A 111 6.18 -7.47 10.60
N THR A 112 7.24 -6.76 10.22
CA THR A 112 8.61 -6.97 10.74
C THR A 112 8.82 -6.50 12.19
N VAL A 113 7.86 -5.75 12.74
CA VAL A 113 7.80 -5.29 14.13
C VAL A 113 6.81 -6.12 14.95
N ASP A 114 5.79 -6.65 14.28
CA ASP A 114 4.72 -7.45 14.89
C ASP A 114 5.09 -8.95 14.99
N ALA A 115 5.26 -9.63 13.85
CA ALA A 115 5.33 -11.08 13.79
C ALA A 115 6.75 -11.62 14.06
N GLY A 116 6.84 -12.66 14.91
CA GLY A 116 8.11 -13.32 15.24
C GLY A 116 9.08 -12.45 16.04
N GLN A 117 8.59 -11.39 16.69
CA GLN A 117 9.39 -10.47 17.50
C GLN A 117 8.91 -10.49 18.96
N ILE A 118 9.85 -10.37 19.89
CA ILE A 118 9.58 -10.09 21.30
C ILE A 118 10.45 -8.93 21.74
N TRP A 119 9.83 -7.92 22.33
CA TRP A 119 10.53 -6.73 22.80
C TRP A 119 10.74 -6.80 24.31
N LEU A 120 11.97 -6.55 24.74
CA LEU A 120 12.45 -6.66 26.12
C LEU A 120 13.19 -5.37 26.51
N PRO A 121 13.33 -5.07 27.80
CA PRO A 121 14.22 -4.00 28.26
C PRO A 121 15.66 -4.25 27.79
N LEU A 122 16.29 -3.23 27.22
CA LEU A 122 17.64 -3.32 26.66
C LEU A 122 18.68 -3.76 27.69
N ASP A 123 18.62 -3.21 28.89
CA ASP A 123 19.50 -3.50 30.02
C ASP A 123 19.40 -4.98 30.44
N ILE A 124 18.16 -5.51 30.53
CA ILE A 124 17.93 -6.92 30.84
C ILE A 124 18.46 -7.80 29.71
N LEU A 125 18.14 -7.50 28.45
CA LEU A 125 18.58 -8.32 27.32
C LEU A 125 20.11 -8.36 27.22
N GLN A 126 20.78 -7.23 27.42
CA GLN A 126 22.24 -7.16 27.45
C GLN A 126 22.81 -8.03 28.59
N LYS A 127 22.21 -7.97 29.78
CA LYS A 127 22.66 -8.75 30.95
C LYS A 127 22.48 -10.26 30.74
N ILE A 128 21.30 -10.71 30.31
CA ILE A 128 21.00 -12.15 30.16
C ILE A 128 21.73 -12.79 28.98
N THR A 129 22.12 -12.01 27.97
CA THR A 129 22.87 -12.51 26.80
C THR A 129 24.38 -12.31 26.91
N LEU A 130 24.87 -11.77 28.03
CA LEU A 130 26.29 -11.43 28.25
C LEU A 130 26.85 -10.45 27.18
N ASN A 131 26.00 -9.54 26.72
CA ASN A 131 26.31 -8.51 25.72
C ASN A 131 26.26 -7.09 26.30
N SER A 132 26.76 -6.92 27.53
CA SER A 132 26.80 -5.63 28.23
C SER A 132 27.35 -4.51 27.36
N GLY A 133 26.56 -3.44 27.16
CA GLY A 133 26.94 -2.27 26.36
C GLY A 133 26.98 -2.49 24.84
N LYS A 134 26.70 -3.71 24.35
CA LYS A 134 26.66 -3.99 22.90
C LYS A 134 25.25 -3.80 22.34
N VAL A 135 25.20 -3.32 21.11
CA VAL A 135 23.97 -3.04 20.35
C VAL A 135 24.11 -3.58 18.92
N SER A 136 22.99 -3.85 18.27
CA SER A 136 22.96 -4.36 16.88
C SER A 136 22.69 -3.25 15.87
N LEU A 137 21.84 -2.27 16.23
CA LEU A 137 21.54 -1.10 15.41
C LEU A 137 21.29 0.13 16.29
N LEU A 138 21.42 1.30 15.67
CA LEU A 138 21.12 2.61 16.25
C LEU A 138 20.09 3.29 15.35
N VAL A 139 19.00 3.76 15.93
CA VAL A 139 17.98 4.54 15.22
C VAL A 139 18.14 6.00 15.62
N LYS A 140 18.30 6.90 14.65
CA LYS A 140 18.41 8.34 14.90
C LYS A 140 17.06 9.04 14.70
N SER A 141 16.88 10.18 15.37
CA SER A 141 15.83 11.14 15.04
C SER A 141 16.07 11.79 13.68
N LYS A 142 15.04 12.43 13.12
CA LYS A 142 15.15 13.16 11.85
C LYS A 142 16.12 14.35 11.95
N GLU A 143 16.24 14.93 13.14
CA GLU A 143 17.01 16.15 13.43
C GLU A 143 18.52 15.90 13.54
N VAL A 144 18.93 14.68 13.92
CA VAL A 144 20.35 14.34 14.05
C VAL A 144 20.98 14.18 12.67
N SER A 145 22.07 14.93 12.42
CA SER A 145 22.88 14.80 11.20
C SER A 145 23.60 13.45 11.15
N VAL A 146 23.77 12.90 9.95
CA VAL A 146 24.52 11.67 9.75
C VAL A 146 26.01 11.96 9.93
N VAL A 147 26.63 11.31 10.90
CA VAL A 147 28.08 11.32 11.09
C VAL A 147 28.60 9.95 10.65
N PRO A 148 29.56 9.87 9.71
CA PRO A 148 30.16 8.60 9.35
C PRO A 148 30.95 8.06 10.55
N VAL A 149 30.67 6.82 10.94
CA VAL A 149 31.34 6.16 12.06
C VAL A 149 31.95 4.86 11.59
N ASP A 150 33.22 4.63 11.92
CA ASP A 150 33.92 3.40 11.58
C ASP A 150 33.21 2.16 12.14
N GLY A 151 33.04 1.14 11.29
CA GLY A 151 32.35 -0.11 11.64
C GLY A 151 30.82 0.00 11.68
N TRP A 152 30.25 1.16 11.36
CA TRP A 152 28.81 1.39 11.28
C TRP A 152 28.41 1.85 9.88
N ASN A 153 27.53 1.10 9.24
CA ASN A 153 26.96 1.48 7.95
C ASN A 153 25.63 2.20 8.18
N PHE A 154 25.60 3.49 7.82
CA PHE A 154 24.38 4.28 7.86
C PHE A 154 23.47 3.89 6.69
N LYS A 155 22.27 3.42 7.01
CA LYS A 155 21.21 3.16 6.03
C LYS A 155 20.15 4.23 6.14
N ASP A 156 19.93 4.96 5.06
CA ASP A 156 18.87 5.95 5.02
C ASP A 156 17.49 5.27 4.85
N VAL A 157 16.43 6.07 5.02
CA VAL A 157 15.05 5.59 4.87
C VAL A 157 14.76 5.15 3.44
N ASP A 158 15.42 5.74 2.44
CA ASP A 158 15.21 5.42 1.03
C ASP A 158 15.77 4.02 0.70
N GLU A 159 16.94 3.66 1.22
CA GLU A 159 17.57 2.35 1.11
C GLU A 159 16.77 1.30 1.88
N LEU A 160 16.38 1.59 3.12
CA LEU A 160 15.57 0.68 3.94
C LEU A 160 14.20 0.40 3.32
N THR A 161 13.62 1.39 2.63
CA THR A 161 12.31 1.25 1.97
C THR A 161 12.41 0.86 0.50
N ARG A 162 13.61 0.70 -0.06
CA ARG A 162 13.81 0.38 -1.48
C ARG A 162 13.08 -0.90 -1.92
N PRO A 163 13.16 -2.04 -1.20
CA PRO A 163 12.43 -3.26 -1.60
C PRO A 163 10.91 -3.06 -1.60
N LEU A 164 10.39 -2.27 -0.64
CA LEU A 164 8.98 -1.92 -0.57
C LEU A 164 8.58 -1.03 -1.77
N ARG A 165 9.39 -0.01 -2.09
CA ARG A 165 9.17 0.89 -3.23
C ARG A 165 9.22 0.15 -4.55
N GLU A 166 10.15 -0.78 -4.72
CA GLU A 166 10.24 -1.63 -5.91
C GLU A 166 8.99 -2.52 -6.05
N THR A 167 8.51 -3.08 -4.93
CA THR A 167 7.26 -3.86 -4.91
C THR A 167 6.05 -2.99 -5.25
N LEU A 168 5.94 -1.78 -4.69
CA LEU A 168 4.87 -0.83 -4.98
C LEU A 168 4.91 -0.36 -6.44
N ARG A 169 6.11 -0.13 -6.99
CA ARG A 169 6.30 0.24 -8.40
C ARG A 169 5.84 -0.88 -9.32
N SER A 170 6.24 -2.13 -9.05
CA SER A 170 5.81 -3.29 -9.81
C SER A 170 4.29 -3.49 -9.77
N LYS A 171 3.65 -3.29 -8.61
CA LYS A 171 2.18 -3.29 -8.50
C LYS A 171 1.54 -2.19 -9.35
N THR A 172 2.09 -0.98 -9.32
CA THR A 172 1.60 0.16 -10.11
C THR A 172 1.71 -0.11 -11.62
N VAL A 173 2.83 -0.70 -12.06
CA VAL A 173 3.02 -1.08 -13.47
C VAL A 173 2.01 -2.16 -13.86
N GLY A 174 1.86 -3.22 -13.07
CA GLY A 174 0.86 -4.26 -13.33
C GLY A 174 -0.57 -3.69 -13.42
N GLN A 175 -0.95 -2.81 -12.50
CA GLN A 175 -2.25 -2.12 -12.53
C GLN A 175 -2.41 -1.24 -13.78
N SER A 176 -1.36 -0.56 -14.23
CA SER A 176 -1.40 0.27 -15.43
C SER A 176 -1.67 -0.54 -16.71
N VAL A 177 -1.17 -1.78 -16.78
CA VAL A 177 -1.45 -2.68 -17.92
C VAL A 177 -2.94 -3.02 -17.97
N PHE A 178 -3.54 -3.43 -16.84
CA PHE A 178 -4.97 -3.69 -16.77
C PHE A 178 -5.81 -2.43 -17.05
N TYR A 179 -5.39 -1.28 -16.56
CA TYR A 179 -6.03 0.00 -16.86
C TYR A 179 -6.08 0.28 -18.36
N VAL A 180 -4.96 0.09 -19.07
CA VAL A 180 -4.90 0.27 -20.53
C VAL A 180 -5.79 -0.76 -21.24
N ILE A 181 -5.80 -2.02 -20.82
CA ILE A 181 -6.65 -3.06 -21.41
C ILE A 181 -8.14 -2.69 -21.26
N PHE A 182 -8.59 -2.34 -20.06
CA PHE A 182 -9.98 -1.94 -19.83
C PHE A 182 -10.35 -0.67 -20.58
N LEU A 183 -9.41 0.28 -20.68
CA LEU A 183 -9.61 1.47 -21.49
C LEU A 183 -9.82 1.09 -22.96
N LEU A 184 -8.96 0.26 -23.54
CA LEU A 184 -9.10 -0.20 -24.94
C LEU A 184 -10.40 -0.96 -25.19
N LEU A 185 -10.84 -1.81 -24.26
CA LEU A 185 -12.12 -2.51 -24.35
C LEU A 185 -13.30 -1.53 -24.36
N ALA A 186 -13.27 -0.52 -23.48
CA ALA A 186 -14.27 0.53 -23.47
C ALA A 186 -14.25 1.34 -24.78
N LEU A 187 -13.07 1.66 -25.31
CA LEU A 187 -12.93 2.38 -26.58
C LEU A 187 -13.50 1.59 -27.75
N LEU A 188 -13.27 0.27 -27.79
CA LEU A 188 -13.80 -0.60 -28.82
C LEU A 188 -15.34 -0.64 -28.77
N ALA A 189 -15.91 -0.75 -27.57
CA ALA A 189 -17.37 -0.71 -27.39
C ALA A 189 -17.98 0.64 -27.85
N VAL A 190 -17.33 1.75 -27.51
CA VAL A 190 -17.75 3.09 -27.98
C VAL A 190 -17.59 3.21 -29.50
N PHE A 191 -16.49 2.70 -30.06
CA PHE A 191 -16.23 2.73 -31.49
C PHE A 191 -17.29 1.98 -32.28
N ASP A 192 -17.61 0.75 -31.88
CA ASP A 192 -18.58 -0.08 -32.59
C ASP A 192 -19.97 0.55 -32.53
N THR A 193 -20.40 1.01 -31.36
CA THR A 193 -21.72 1.62 -31.18
C THR A 193 -21.88 2.95 -31.92
N GLN A 194 -20.89 3.86 -31.83
CA GLN A 194 -20.92 5.15 -32.52
C GLN A 194 -20.85 5.00 -34.04
N THR A 195 -19.96 4.12 -34.50
CA THR A 195 -19.80 3.87 -35.94
C THR A 195 -21.08 3.30 -36.53
N LEU A 196 -21.67 2.28 -35.89
CA LEU A 196 -22.93 1.68 -36.31
C LEU A 196 -24.07 2.70 -36.31
N SER A 197 -24.17 3.53 -35.27
CA SER A 197 -25.18 4.59 -35.19
C SER A 197 -25.09 5.60 -36.33
N ILE A 198 -23.88 5.98 -36.74
CA ILE A 198 -23.66 6.91 -37.86
C ILE A 198 -24.00 6.25 -39.20
N PHE A 199 -23.66 4.97 -39.38
CA PHE A 199 -24.02 4.22 -40.59
C PHE A 199 -25.54 4.12 -40.79
N TYR A 200 -26.31 3.85 -39.73
CA TYR A 200 -27.78 3.81 -39.83
C TYR A 200 -28.40 5.15 -40.22
N ARG A 201 -27.69 6.27 -39.98
CA ARG A 201 -28.14 7.64 -40.29
C ARG A 201 -27.52 8.21 -41.57
N GLN A 202 -26.91 7.36 -42.41
CA GLN A 202 -26.31 7.76 -43.68
C GLN A 202 -27.27 8.48 -44.63
N ARG A 203 -28.56 8.08 -44.67
CA ARG A 203 -29.58 8.75 -45.49
C ARG A 203 -29.87 10.19 -45.02
N GLU A 204 -29.89 10.42 -43.71
CA GLU A 204 -30.06 11.76 -43.13
C GLU A 204 -28.86 12.65 -43.50
N ILE A 205 -27.64 12.12 -43.37
CA ILE A 205 -26.40 12.81 -43.76
C ILE A 205 -26.45 13.22 -45.24
N GLY A 206 -26.85 12.31 -46.13
CA GLY A 206 -26.99 12.59 -47.56
C GLY A 206 -28.04 13.67 -47.86
N THR A 207 -29.12 13.69 -47.10
CA THR A 207 -30.20 14.70 -47.24
C THR A 207 -29.70 16.09 -46.84
N PHE A 208 -28.97 16.24 -45.73
CA PHE A 208 -28.39 17.52 -45.33
C PHE A 208 -27.40 18.08 -46.36
N VAL A 209 -26.56 17.21 -46.94
CA VAL A 209 -25.63 17.62 -48.00
C VAL A 209 -26.39 18.05 -49.26
N ALA A 210 -27.46 17.33 -49.63
CA ALA A 210 -28.30 17.68 -50.78
C ALA A 210 -29.06 19.01 -50.59
N LEU A 211 -29.40 19.37 -49.34
CA LEU A 211 -30.00 20.65 -48.98
C LEU A 211 -28.99 21.81 -48.94
N GLY A 212 -27.72 21.56 -49.26
CA GLY A 212 -26.68 22.59 -49.40
C GLY A 212 -25.79 22.79 -48.16
N MET A 213 -25.95 21.97 -47.12
CA MET A 213 -25.10 22.03 -45.92
C MET A 213 -23.66 21.62 -46.26
N THR A 214 -22.68 22.38 -45.80
CA THR A 214 -21.28 22.10 -46.10
C THR A 214 -20.82 20.84 -45.37
N LYS A 215 -19.80 20.17 -45.94
CA LYS A 215 -19.20 18.96 -45.35
C LYS A 215 -18.77 19.17 -43.89
N LYS A 216 -18.26 20.36 -43.55
CA LYS A 216 -17.80 20.71 -42.20
C LYS A 216 -18.95 20.86 -41.22
N GLU A 217 -20.04 21.51 -41.64
CA GLU A 217 -21.24 21.68 -40.81
C GLU A 217 -21.86 20.32 -40.48
N VAL A 218 -21.99 19.44 -41.47
CA VAL A 218 -22.55 18.09 -41.25
C VAL A 218 -21.66 17.28 -40.30
N MET A 219 -20.34 17.25 -40.53
CA MET A 219 -19.41 16.57 -39.60
C MET A 219 -19.49 17.16 -38.19
N GLY A 220 -19.57 18.48 -38.06
CA GLY A 220 -19.70 19.17 -36.76
C GLY A 220 -20.97 18.80 -36.03
N LEU A 221 -22.12 18.74 -36.71
CA LEU A 221 -23.41 18.36 -36.15
C LEU A 221 -23.37 16.96 -35.54
N PHE A 222 -22.93 15.96 -36.30
CA PHE A 222 -22.87 14.57 -35.84
C PHE A 222 -21.78 14.35 -34.77
N THR A 223 -20.67 15.10 -34.83
CA THR A 223 -19.63 15.05 -33.78
C THR A 223 -20.16 15.66 -32.47
N LEU A 224 -20.91 16.76 -32.54
CA LEU A 224 -21.54 17.39 -31.39
C LEU A 224 -22.56 16.45 -30.74
N GLU A 225 -23.39 15.79 -31.55
CA GLU A 225 -24.35 14.79 -31.06
C GLU A 225 -23.66 13.62 -30.34
N GLY A 226 -22.61 13.05 -30.94
CA GLY A 226 -21.81 12.00 -30.31
C GLY A 226 -21.16 12.44 -28.99
N THR A 227 -20.68 13.68 -28.94
CA THR A 227 -20.11 14.28 -27.72
C THR A 227 -21.18 14.52 -26.65
N MET A 228 -22.38 14.96 -27.04
CA MET A 228 -23.53 15.12 -26.13
C MET A 228 -23.93 13.79 -25.51
N ASN A 229 -23.95 12.71 -26.31
CA ASN A 229 -24.18 11.36 -25.80
C ASN A 229 -23.12 10.93 -24.78
N ALA A 230 -21.85 11.28 -24.99
CA ALA A 230 -20.78 11.02 -24.01
C ALA A 230 -21.03 11.77 -22.69
N ILE A 231 -21.42 13.05 -22.74
CA ILE A 231 -21.75 13.86 -21.56
C ILE A 231 -22.92 13.24 -20.79
N LEU A 232 -23.98 12.82 -21.49
CA LEU A 232 -25.13 12.15 -20.86
C LEU A 232 -24.73 10.81 -20.24
N ALA A 233 -23.90 10.02 -20.92
CA ALA A 233 -23.38 8.77 -20.38
C ALA A 233 -22.52 9.00 -19.12
N ILE A 234 -21.72 10.07 -19.08
CA ILE A 234 -20.96 10.45 -17.89
C ILE A 234 -21.90 10.87 -16.75
N ALA A 235 -22.94 11.64 -17.03
CA ALA A 235 -23.92 12.05 -16.03
C ALA A 235 -24.62 10.81 -15.42
N LEU A 236 -25.10 9.89 -16.26
CA LEU A 236 -25.69 8.62 -15.81
C LEU A 236 -24.68 7.75 -15.06
N GLY A 237 -23.45 7.66 -15.57
CA GLY A 237 -22.36 6.94 -14.93
C GLY A 237 -22.01 7.51 -13.56
N ALA A 238 -22.08 8.84 -13.38
CA ALA A 238 -21.87 9.50 -12.10
C ALA A 238 -22.99 9.18 -11.10
N VAL A 239 -24.25 9.10 -11.56
CA VAL A 239 -25.40 8.74 -10.71
C VAL A 239 -25.20 7.36 -10.06
N TYR A 240 -24.66 6.38 -10.78
CA TYR A 240 -24.39 5.04 -10.22
C TYR A 240 -22.98 4.90 -9.61
N GLY A 241 -21.99 5.53 -10.21
CA GLY A 241 -20.57 5.39 -9.85
C GLY A 241 -20.19 6.15 -8.59
N VAL A 242 -20.74 7.36 -8.37
CA VAL A 242 -20.41 8.15 -7.18
C VAL A 242 -20.89 7.45 -5.90
N PRO A 243 -22.15 6.97 -5.79
CA PRO A 243 -22.58 6.19 -4.62
C PRO A 243 -21.74 4.94 -4.38
N MET A 244 -21.37 4.24 -5.46
CA MET A 244 -20.52 3.05 -5.37
C MET A 244 -19.12 3.40 -4.82
N PHE A 245 -18.47 4.44 -5.35
CA PHE A 245 -17.15 4.87 -4.88
C PHE A 245 -17.19 5.36 -3.43
N LEU A 246 -18.22 6.11 -3.04
CA LEU A 246 -18.43 6.53 -1.65
C LEU A 246 -18.64 5.33 -0.72
N TYR A 247 -19.43 4.35 -1.15
CA TYR A 247 -19.66 3.13 -0.38
C TYR A 247 -18.35 2.38 -0.10
N PHE A 248 -17.49 2.19 -1.11
CA PHE A 248 -16.20 1.53 -0.92
C PHE A 248 -15.16 2.40 -0.19
N ALA A 249 -15.22 3.72 -0.33
CA ALA A 249 -14.36 4.63 0.40
C ALA A 249 -14.64 4.58 1.92
N VAL A 250 -15.90 4.40 2.33
CA VAL A 250 -16.28 4.31 3.74
C VAL A 250 -16.15 2.89 4.29
N ASN A 251 -16.64 1.88 3.57
CA ASN A 251 -16.73 0.51 4.10
C ASN A 251 -15.46 -0.32 3.88
N GLY A 252 -14.62 0.10 2.92
CA GLY A 252 -13.48 -0.68 2.45
C GLY A 252 -13.89 -1.95 1.70
N ILE A 253 -12.91 -2.60 1.08
CA ILE A 253 -13.05 -3.92 0.47
C ILE A 253 -12.52 -4.93 1.50
N PRO A 254 -13.35 -5.85 2.01
CA PRO A 254 -12.90 -6.85 2.98
C PRO A 254 -11.92 -7.80 2.31
N MET A 255 -10.80 -8.08 2.99
CA MET A 255 -9.85 -9.07 2.52
C MET A 255 -10.30 -10.47 2.91
N PRO A 256 -10.02 -11.50 2.08
CA PRO A 256 -10.29 -12.88 2.46
C PRO A 256 -9.65 -13.22 3.81
N SER A 257 -10.41 -13.85 4.70
CA SER A 257 -9.94 -14.35 6.00
C SER A 257 -8.78 -15.33 5.80
N GLY A 258 -7.69 -15.17 6.56
CA GLY A 258 -6.48 -15.99 6.47
C GLY A 258 -5.30 -15.34 5.74
N THR A 259 -5.45 -14.12 5.20
CA THR A 259 -4.33 -13.37 4.62
C THR A 259 -3.23 -13.02 5.63
N SER A 260 -3.60 -12.86 6.91
CA SER A 260 -2.68 -12.73 8.06
C SER A 260 -1.86 -14.00 8.33
N ASP A 261 -2.39 -15.18 8.01
CA ASP A 261 -1.72 -16.46 8.24
C ASP A 261 -0.60 -16.72 7.22
N PHE A 262 -0.63 -16.03 6.07
CA PHE A 262 0.46 -16.01 5.09
C PHE A 262 1.62 -15.08 5.48
N GLY A 263 1.63 -14.54 6.71
CA GLY A 263 2.70 -13.69 7.22
C GLY A 263 2.72 -12.28 6.61
N VAL A 264 1.68 -11.91 5.87
CA VAL A 264 1.50 -10.55 5.36
C VAL A 264 0.48 -9.86 6.24
N ALA A 265 0.94 -8.92 7.09
CA ALA A 265 0.04 -8.07 7.86
C ALA A 265 -0.64 -7.07 6.90
N ILE A 266 -1.72 -7.51 6.28
CA ILE A 266 -2.63 -6.68 5.51
C ILE A 266 -3.75 -6.28 6.47
N ALA A 267 -4.17 -5.01 6.43
CA ALA A 267 -5.36 -4.58 7.16
C ALA A 267 -6.57 -5.42 6.71
N ASP A 268 -7.48 -5.72 7.63
CA ASP A 268 -8.71 -6.50 7.37
C ASP A 268 -9.54 -5.94 6.20
N LYS A 269 -9.36 -4.64 5.91
CA LYS A 269 -10.01 -3.91 4.83
C LYS A 269 -9.00 -3.08 4.05
N ILE A 270 -9.09 -3.13 2.73
CA ILE A 270 -8.42 -2.17 1.83
C ILE A 270 -9.37 -1.03 1.50
N TYR A 271 -8.93 0.20 1.71
CA TYR A 271 -9.66 1.38 1.29
C TYR A 271 -9.13 1.86 -0.07
N PRO A 272 -9.92 1.75 -1.15
CA PRO A 272 -9.50 2.25 -2.45
C PRO A 272 -9.42 3.78 -2.43
N ALA A 273 -8.28 4.32 -2.80
CA ALA A 273 -8.08 5.75 -2.97
C ALA A 273 -8.36 6.13 -4.44
N PHE A 274 -9.34 7.00 -4.66
CA PHE A 274 -9.68 7.51 -5.98
C PHE A 274 -9.24 8.99 -6.10
N PRO A 275 -7.99 9.26 -6.50
CA PRO A 275 -7.52 10.64 -6.61
C PRO A 275 -8.35 11.40 -7.66
N PRO A 276 -8.83 12.62 -7.37
CA PRO A 276 -9.65 13.41 -8.31
C PRO A 276 -9.00 13.58 -9.68
N LYS A 277 -7.67 13.70 -9.71
CA LYS A 277 -6.86 13.78 -10.94
C LYS A 277 -7.09 12.58 -11.88
N LEU A 278 -7.21 11.37 -11.33
CA LEU A 278 -7.42 10.16 -12.12
C LEU A 278 -8.84 10.16 -12.70
N ILE A 279 -9.85 10.45 -11.89
CA ILE A 279 -11.26 10.49 -12.32
C ILE A 279 -11.45 11.54 -13.43
N ILE A 280 -11.04 12.78 -13.18
CA ILE A 280 -11.19 13.89 -14.13
C ILE A 280 -10.38 13.60 -15.40
N GLY A 281 -9.17 13.04 -15.26
CA GLY A 281 -8.33 12.65 -16.38
C GLY A 281 -8.98 11.60 -17.27
N THR A 282 -9.56 10.55 -16.68
CA THR A 282 -10.27 9.50 -17.44
C THR A 282 -11.54 10.04 -18.10
N ILE A 283 -12.32 10.89 -17.42
CA ILE A 283 -13.53 11.52 -18.00
C ILE A 283 -13.16 12.37 -19.22
N LEU A 284 -12.20 13.28 -19.10
CA LEU A 284 -11.75 14.12 -20.21
C LEU A 284 -11.24 13.27 -21.37
N PHE A 285 -10.48 12.22 -21.08
CA PHE A 285 -10.00 11.30 -22.10
C PHE A 285 -11.15 10.60 -22.85
N ILE A 286 -12.18 10.12 -22.14
CA ILE A 286 -13.35 9.47 -22.75
C ILE A 286 -14.18 10.46 -23.59
N ILE A 287 -14.30 11.71 -23.18
CA ILE A 287 -14.99 12.74 -23.99
C ILE A 287 -14.22 12.96 -25.30
N LEU A 288 -12.90 13.18 -25.21
CA LEU A 288 -12.06 13.47 -26.36
C LEU A 288 -12.04 12.32 -27.37
N ILE A 289 -11.91 11.10 -26.86
CA ILE A 289 -11.87 9.91 -27.73
C ILE A 289 -13.22 9.63 -28.36
N THR A 290 -14.34 9.83 -27.64
CA THR A 290 -15.68 9.65 -28.22
C THR A 290 -15.93 10.68 -29.32
N ALA A 291 -15.58 11.94 -29.10
CA ALA A 291 -15.66 12.97 -30.13
C ALA A 291 -14.80 12.62 -31.36
N TRP A 292 -13.59 12.11 -31.14
CA TRP A 292 -12.69 11.69 -32.21
C TRP A 292 -13.25 10.50 -33.00
N VAL A 293 -13.80 9.50 -32.30
CA VAL A 293 -14.44 8.33 -32.88
C VAL A 293 -15.67 8.73 -33.68
N SER A 294 -16.55 9.60 -33.19
CA SER A 294 -17.74 10.05 -33.93
C SER A 294 -17.37 10.84 -35.20
N TYR A 295 -16.24 11.54 -35.19
CA TYR A 295 -15.75 12.28 -36.36
C TYR A 295 -15.30 11.37 -37.52
N LEU A 296 -14.71 10.20 -37.23
CA LEU A 296 -14.09 9.32 -38.24
C LEU A 296 -15.11 8.77 -39.28
N PRO A 297 -16.24 8.14 -38.90
CA PRO A 297 -17.24 7.63 -39.84
C PRO A 297 -17.94 8.76 -40.59
N ALA A 298 -18.30 9.84 -39.89
CA ALA A 298 -18.96 11.00 -40.50
C ALA A 298 -18.11 11.59 -41.64
N ARG A 299 -16.80 11.72 -41.44
CA ARG A 299 -15.86 12.16 -42.49
C ARG A 299 -15.83 11.23 -43.70
N LYS A 300 -15.94 9.91 -43.48
CA LYS A 300 -15.95 8.91 -44.57
C LYS A 300 -17.23 9.03 -45.40
N ILE A 301 -18.38 9.14 -44.75
CA ILE A 301 -19.70 9.21 -45.41
C ILE A 301 -19.87 10.52 -46.20
N VAL A 302 -19.47 11.66 -45.63
CA VAL A 302 -19.60 12.99 -46.27
C VAL A 302 -18.73 13.13 -47.53
N LYS A 303 -17.74 12.24 -47.73
CA LYS A 303 -16.95 12.16 -48.96
C LYS A 303 -17.57 11.28 -50.04
N MET A 304 -18.58 10.46 -49.72
CA MET A 304 -19.29 9.64 -50.70
C MET A 304 -20.20 10.49 -51.57
N ASN A 305 -20.47 10.02 -52.80
CA ASN A 305 -21.36 10.74 -53.72
C ASN A 305 -22.78 10.83 -53.13
N PRO A 306 -23.43 12.00 -53.12
CA PRO A 306 -24.76 12.17 -52.53
C PRO A 306 -25.82 11.22 -53.09
N THR A 307 -25.69 10.89 -54.38
CA THR A 307 -26.56 9.92 -55.07
C THR A 307 -26.41 8.49 -54.55
N ASP A 308 -25.22 8.11 -54.09
CA ASP A 308 -24.94 6.79 -53.52
C ASP A 308 -25.40 6.71 -52.06
N ALA A 309 -25.28 7.82 -51.32
CA ALA A 309 -25.81 7.94 -49.96
C ALA A 309 -27.35 7.82 -49.91
N ILE A 310 -28.05 8.39 -50.90
CA ILE A 310 -29.53 8.30 -51.00
C ILE A 310 -29.98 6.89 -51.42
N LYS A 311 -29.24 6.23 -52.32
CA LYS A 311 -29.56 4.85 -52.76
C LYS A 311 -29.29 3.78 -51.69
N GLY A 312 -28.57 4.11 -50.61
CA GLY A 312 -28.30 3.18 -49.51
C GLY A 312 -27.56 1.92 -49.94
N LYS A 313 -26.76 1.96 -51.01
CA LYS A 313 -25.92 0.82 -51.41
C LYS A 313 -24.75 0.70 -50.45
N ILE A 314 -24.87 -0.27 -49.56
CA ILE A 314 -23.84 -0.70 -48.62
C ILE A 314 -22.65 -1.24 -49.44
N GLN A 315 -21.47 -0.68 -49.24
CA GLN A 315 -20.18 -1.33 -49.55
C GLN A 315 -19.53 -1.74 -48.23
#